data_AF-A0A438DE95-F1
#
_entry.id   AF-A0A438DE95-F1
#
_cell.length_a   1.000
_cell.length_b   1.000
_cell.length_c   1.000
_cell.angle_alpha   90.00
_cell.angle_beta   90.00
_cell.angle_gamma   90.00
#
_symmetry.space_group_name_H-M   'P 1'
#
loop_
_entity.id
_entity.type
_entity.pdbx_description
1 polymer ?
#
loop_
_entity_poly.entity_id
_entity_poly.type
_entity_poly.pdbx_seq_one_letter_code
_entity_poly.pdbx_strand_id
1 'polypeptide(L)'
;MANPRLRLLLPWRKFSKRDWAIAAFGFTIFFFALSFTSTKTIAPLDLVDLTLVRHAKDKGAGIVSDLSDFTQFSSTFFCLDGSAPGYHFRSGFGSGSNNWVLHIESCALLVELIPHYLGIQNLVLQHHSQLNLILVTNLNISPDLSHETAELSSFSRRKFVNLARVKASSGIRLDKYFSSPECIAISMRPCLSCLLQGHRASSSGGGWCNTVASCLIRKTTALGSSNYMERQVRFSGILSHDSSQNPGKFYPATMHGLFFSSISHVLFYFFDWNKVKLRYCDGASFAGNSQKNETQLFFRGQRIWEAVMDELLSIGLSNAKQVLLSGCSAGGLATLIHCDDFRGILPKDATVKCLADAGFFLDEKDVTGNRRIRSFYSDVVHLQGVASSLDKDCVGRMEPSQAGFLLIADCFFPQEFIKNIKTPVFLVNPAYDFWQIQHVLIPAESDPSGKWAKCRLSIQKCSPAQIEILHGFRNSMLKTLSEFQQNKDGGMFINSCFSHCQTLMTETWHSPYSPRINNKTIAESVGDWYFNRKLVKQIDCPYPCNPTCYNMDFTWHR
;
A
#
# COMPACT_ATOMS: atom_id res chain seq x y z
N MET A 1 -9.88 -15.38 90.16
CA MET A 1 -8.43 -15.71 90.02
C MET A 1 -7.96 -15.20 88.68
N ALA A 2 -7.08 -14.20 88.69
CA ALA A 2 -6.53 -13.54 87.50
C ALA A 2 -5.18 -14.18 87.10
N ASN A 3 -4.93 -14.35 85.81
CA ASN A 3 -3.64 -14.80 85.28
C ASN A 3 -2.97 -13.64 84.50
N PRO A 4 -1.83 -13.08 84.96
CA PRO A 4 -1.22 -11.91 84.34
C PRO A 4 -0.16 -12.29 83.28
N ARG A 5 -0.43 -11.82 82.05
CA ARG A 5 0.50 -11.11 81.13
C ARG A 5 2.01 -11.46 81.22
N LEU A 6 2.47 -12.31 80.29
CA LEU A 6 3.83 -12.21 79.76
C LEU A 6 3.94 -10.94 78.89
N ARG A 7 4.64 -9.93 79.41
CA ARG A 7 5.30 -8.88 78.62
C ARG A 7 6.64 -9.46 78.14
N LEU A 8 6.85 -9.56 76.83
CA LEU A 8 8.19 -9.66 76.26
C LEU A 8 8.25 -8.79 75.01
N LEU A 9 8.88 -7.64 75.19
CA LEU A 9 9.17 -6.60 74.22
C LEU A 9 10.22 -7.14 73.22
N LEU A 10 9.85 -7.27 71.94
CA LEU A 10 10.83 -7.37 70.85
C LEU A 10 11.29 -5.95 70.49
N PRO A 11 12.60 -5.63 70.53
CA PRO A 11 13.06 -4.29 70.24
C PRO A 11 12.93 -4.00 68.74
N TRP A 12 12.29 -2.88 68.41
CA TRP A 12 12.40 -2.26 67.09
C TRP A 12 13.87 -1.92 66.85
N ARG A 13 14.55 -2.73 66.04
CA ARG A 13 15.93 -2.47 65.62
C ARG A 13 15.91 -1.20 64.76
N LYS A 14 16.36 -0.08 65.33
CA LYS A 14 16.63 1.15 64.56
C LYS A 14 17.71 0.82 63.54
N PHE A 15 17.31 0.72 62.28
CA PHE A 15 18.23 0.59 61.16
C PHE A 15 19.18 1.79 61.14
N SER A 16 20.48 1.53 61.06
CA SER A 16 21.49 2.57 60.92
C SER A 16 21.40 3.19 59.52
N LYS A 17 21.96 4.40 59.33
CA LYS A 17 22.04 5.02 57.99
C LYS A 17 22.72 4.10 56.96
N ARG A 18 23.64 3.25 57.42
CA ARG A 18 24.35 2.26 56.60
C ARG A 18 23.42 1.14 56.13
N ASP A 19 22.50 0.70 56.98
CA ASP A 19 21.54 -0.34 56.62
C ASP A 19 20.48 0.17 55.63
N TRP A 20 20.05 1.43 55.77
CA TRP A 20 19.19 2.09 54.78
C TRP A 20 19.89 2.29 53.44
N ALA A 21 21.18 2.61 53.42
CA ALA A 21 21.96 2.73 52.19
C ALA A 21 22.10 1.36 51.48
N ILE A 22 22.33 0.28 52.23
CA ILE A 22 22.41 -1.07 51.67
C ILE A 22 21.05 -1.51 51.10
N ALA A 23 19.95 -1.24 51.81
CA ALA A 23 18.61 -1.53 51.33
C ALA A 23 18.25 -0.74 50.07
N ALA A 24 18.59 0.55 50.03
CA ALA A 24 18.38 1.40 48.86
C ALA A 24 19.19 0.90 47.66
N PHE A 25 20.47 0.57 47.85
CA PHE A 25 21.33 0.06 46.77
C PHE A 25 20.85 -1.30 46.25
N GLY A 26 20.39 -2.18 47.16
CA GLY A 26 19.77 -3.44 46.79
C GLY A 26 18.47 -3.26 45.99
N PHE A 27 17.63 -2.29 46.36
CA PHE A 27 16.41 -1.95 45.63
C PHE A 27 16.72 -1.39 44.24
N THR A 28 17.74 -0.54 44.12
CA THR A 28 18.19 0.01 42.84
C THR A 28 18.74 -1.08 41.93
N ILE A 29 19.57 -1.99 42.45
CA ILE A 29 20.08 -3.15 41.67
C ILE A 29 18.93 -4.06 41.27
N PHE A 30 17.95 -4.31 42.16
CA PHE A 30 16.80 -5.14 41.84
C PHE A 30 15.92 -4.53 40.74
N PHE A 31 15.67 -3.22 40.78
CA PHE A 31 14.97 -2.50 39.71
C PHE A 31 15.77 -2.43 38.41
N PHE A 32 17.10 -2.27 38.49
CA PHE A 32 17.98 -2.29 37.32
C PHE A 32 18.02 -3.69 36.69
N ALA A 33 18.08 -4.75 37.51
CA ALA A 33 18.01 -6.13 37.06
C ALA A 33 16.64 -6.47 36.45
N LEU A 34 15.53 -5.98 37.02
CA LEU A 34 14.19 -6.07 36.43
C LEU A 34 14.07 -5.26 35.12
N SER A 35 14.82 -4.18 34.98
CA SER A 35 14.91 -3.43 33.73
C SER A 35 15.70 -4.18 32.65
N PHE A 36 16.62 -5.08 33.05
CA PHE A 36 17.42 -5.92 32.15
C PHE A 36 16.83 -7.31 31.86
N THR A 37 15.84 -7.79 32.64
CA THR A 37 15.10 -9.02 32.31
C THR A 37 13.92 -8.78 31.36
N SER A 38 13.55 -7.52 31.12
CA SER A 38 12.73 -7.14 29.97
C SER A 38 13.59 -7.06 28.70
N THR A 39 14.26 -8.15 28.36
CA THR A 39 14.51 -8.40 26.96
C THR A 39 13.11 -8.54 26.36
N LYS A 40 12.63 -7.50 25.67
CA LYS A 40 11.53 -7.67 24.73
C LYS A 40 12.00 -8.80 23.83
N THR A 41 11.47 -10.00 24.04
CA THR A 41 11.45 -11.02 23.01
C THR A 41 10.91 -10.27 21.79
N ILE A 42 11.75 -10.13 20.77
CA ILE A 42 11.33 -9.56 19.50
C ILE A 42 10.16 -10.44 19.10
N ALA A 43 8.93 -9.90 19.21
CA ALA A 43 7.75 -10.62 18.79
C ALA A 43 8.04 -11.12 17.38
N PRO A 44 7.82 -12.42 17.08
CA PRO A 44 8.06 -12.92 15.74
C PRO A 44 7.37 -11.99 14.76
N LEU A 45 8.09 -11.60 13.71
CA LEU A 45 7.58 -10.69 12.69
C LEU A 45 6.19 -11.19 12.27
N ASP A 46 5.16 -10.44 12.64
CA ASP A 46 3.75 -10.84 12.47
C ASP A 46 3.38 -10.71 10.99
N LEU A 47 3.88 -11.66 10.20
CA LEU A 47 3.73 -11.77 8.76
C LEU A 47 2.50 -12.60 8.39
N VAL A 48 1.94 -12.34 7.22
CA VAL A 48 0.79 -13.05 6.66
C VAL A 48 1.20 -13.73 5.37
N ASP A 49 1.02 -15.04 5.29
CA ASP A 49 1.34 -15.84 4.11
C ASP A 49 0.42 -15.54 2.92
N LEU A 50 0.97 -15.66 1.71
CA LEU A 50 0.24 -15.61 0.46
C LEU A 50 -0.51 -16.93 0.25
N THR A 51 -1.83 -16.85 0.15
CA THR A 51 -2.69 -17.95 -0.29
C THR A 51 -2.99 -17.78 -1.77
N LEU A 52 -2.73 -18.81 -2.57
CA LEU A 52 -3.17 -18.87 -3.96
C LEU A 52 -4.58 -19.45 -4.01
N VAL A 53 -5.43 -18.87 -4.85
CA VAL A 53 -6.83 -19.32 -5.00
C VAL A 53 -6.88 -20.80 -5.40
N ARG A 54 -7.67 -21.59 -4.68
CA ARG A 54 -7.84 -23.03 -4.86
C ARG A 54 -8.43 -23.34 -6.22
N HIS A 55 -8.16 -24.55 -6.72
CA HIS A 55 -8.61 -25.02 -8.03
C HIS A 55 -8.17 -24.16 -9.23
N ALA A 56 -7.31 -23.15 -9.03
CA ALA A 56 -6.75 -22.39 -10.14
C ALA A 56 -5.99 -23.31 -11.10
N LYS A 57 -5.22 -24.27 -10.58
CA LYS A 57 -4.51 -25.29 -11.36
C LYS A 57 -5.47 -26.23 -12.10
N ASP A 58 -6.55 -26.65 -11.45
CA ASP A 58 -7.57 -27.53 -12.04
C ASP A 58 -8.32 -26.82 -13.18
N LYS A 59 -8.37 -25.48 -13.13
CA LYS A 59 -8.86 -24.62 -14.19
C LYS A 59 -7.76 -24.15 -15.15
N GLY A 60 -6.55 -24.72 -15.11
CA GLY A 60 -5.48 -24.48 -16.09
C GLY A 60 -4.36 -23.49 -15.68
N ALA A 61 -4.34 -22.98 -14.45
CA ALA A 61 -3.31 -22.03 -14.01
C ALA A 61 -1.93 -22.69 -13.98
N GLY A 62 -0.94 -22.06 -14.62
CA GLY A 62 0.44 -22.56 -14.68
C GLY A 62 0.68 -23.74 -15.63
N ILE A 63 -0.31 -24.17 -16.41
CA ILE A 63 -0.18 -25.20 -17.46
C ILE A 63 -0.45 -24.52 -18.80
N VAL A 64 0.53 -23.79 -19.33
CA VAL A 64 0.48 -23.28 -20.71
C VAL A 64 1.73 -23.75 -21.43
N SER A 65 1.80 -25.06 -21.72
CA SER A 65 2.85 -25.65 -22.54
C SER A 65 2.34 -26.15 -23.90
N ASP A 66 1.03 -26.29 -24.10
CA ASP A 66 0.48 -26.79 -25.37
C ASP A 66 -0.76 -25.99 -25.80
N LEU A 67 -0.75 -25.54 -27.05
CA LEU A 67 -1.60 -24.48 -27.61
C LEU A 67 -2.85 -25.01 -28.36
N SER A 68 -3.27 -26.25 -28.11
CA SER A 68 -4.19 -26.97 -29.01
C SER A 68 -5.64 -27.11 -28.53
N ASP A 69 -5.98 -26.80 -27.26
CA ASP A 69 -7.35 -27.04 -26.75
C ASP A 69 -7.94 -25.84 -25.99
N PHE A 70 -8.12 -24.71 -26.70
CA PHE A 70 -8.49 -23.42 -26.08
C PHE A 70 -9.98 -23.18 -25.85
N THR A 71 -10.86 -24.08 -26.30
CA THR A 71 -12.33 -23.92 -26.15
C THR A 71 -12.84 -24.26 -24.74
N GLN A 72 -11.98 -24.78 -23.85
CA GLN A 72 -12.37 -25.20 -22.49
C GLN A 72 -12.14 -24.11 -21.41
N PHE A 73 -11.52 -22.97 -21.75
CA PHE A 73 -11.02 -22.00 -20.78
C PHE A 73 -11.93 -20.78 -20.49
N SER A 74 -13.22 -20.82 -20.85
CA SER A 74 -14.15 -19.70 -20.61
C SER A 74 -14.35 -19.36 -19.12
N SER A 75 -14.06 -20.31 -18.22
CA SER A 75 -14.23 -20.20 -16.76
C SER A 75 -12.92 -19.91 -15.98
N THR A 76 -11.84 -19.61 -16.69
CA THR A 76 -10.51 -19.41 -16.08
C THR A 76 -10.29 -18.04 -15.47
N PHE A 77 -9.48 -18.02 -14.40
CA PHE A 77 -9.08 -16.82 -13.67
C PHE A 77 -7.57 -16.85 -13.44
N PHE A 78 -6.82 -16.03 -14.18
CA PHE A 78 -5.35 -16.00 -14.11
C PHE A 78 -4.83 -14.57 -14.05
N CYS A 79 -3.67 -14.40 -13.45
CA CYS A 79 -2.87 -13.20 -13.62
C CYS A 79 -2.44 -13.01 -15.09
N LEU A 80 -1.90 -11.84 -15.44
CA LEU A 80 -1.48 -11.50 -16.80
C LEU A 80 -0.59 -12.56 -17.47
N ASP A 81 0.24 -13.27 -16.68
CA ASP A 81 1.14 -14.34 -17.14
C ASP A 81 0.55 -15.76 -17.14
N GLY A 82 -0.69 -15.96 -16.69
CA GLY A 82 -1.30 -17.28 -16.55
C GLY A 82 -1.12 -17.95 -15.18
N SER A 83 -0.42 -17.30 -14.24
CA SER A 83 -0.30 -17.79 -12.85
C SER A 83 -1.60 -17.61 -12.05
N ALA A 84 -1.75 -18.39 -10.98
CA ALA A 84 -2.92 -18.32 -10.10
C ALA A 84 -2.94 -16.99 -9.34
N PRO A 85 -4.09 -16.31 -9.20
CA PRO A 85 -4.20 -15.15 -8.33
C PRO A 85 -4.06 -15.54 -6.85
N GLY A 86 -3.84 -14.56 -5.99
CA GLY A 86 -3.68 -14.81 -4.57
C GLY A 86 -4.13 -13.66 -3.67
N TYR A 87 -4.19 -13.96 -2.39
CA TYR A 87 -4.56 -13.02 -1.33
C TYR A 87 -3.83 -13.39 -0.03
N HIS A 88 -3.68 -12.44 0.88
CA HIS A 88 -3.25 -12.68 2.25
C HIS A 88 -4.46 -12.63 3.16
N PHE A 89 -4.54 -13.53 4.13
CA PHE A 89 -5.65 -13.61 5.06
C PHE A 89 -5.17 -13.78 6.50
N ARG A 90 -5.76 -13.01 7.41
CA ARG A 90 -5.58 -13.15 8.85
C ARG A 90 -6.94 -13.13 9.54
N SER A 91 -7.23 -14.17 10.30
CA SER A 91 -8.49 -14.32 11.03
C SER A 91 -8.66 -13.24 12.09
N GLY A 92 -9.88 -12.72 12.22
CA GLY A 92 -10.26 -11.83 13.32
C GLY A 92 -10.38 -12.58 14.64
N PHE A 93 -10.59 -11.82 15.72
CA PHE A 93 -10.70 -12.37 17.07
C PHE A 93 -11.77 -11.61 17.88
N GLY A 94 -12.19 -12.19 19.01
CA GLY A 94 -13.17 -11.57 19.90
C GLY A 94 -14.46 -11.15 19.18
N SER A 95 -14.88 -9.91 19.40
CA SER A 95 -16.09 -9.33 18.81
C SER A 95 -16.02 -9.13 17.29
N GLY A 96 -14.82 -9.04 16.71
CA GLY A 96 -14.59 -8.84 15.29
C GLY A 96 -14.49 -10.13 14.47
N SER A 97 -14.58 -11.31 15.10
CA SER A 97 -14.45 -12.62 14.44
C SER A 97 -15.44 -12.88 13.29
N ASN A 98 -16.61 -12.20 13.28
CA ASN A 98 -17.59 -12.25 12.19
C ASN A 98 -17.62 -10.98 11.33
N ASN A 99 -16.64 -10.08 11.49
CA ASN A 99 -16.53 -8.84 10.73
C ASN A 99 -15.29 -8.89 9.84
N TRP A 100 -15.32 -8.18 8.70
CA TRP A 100 -14.35 -8.36 7.63
C TRP A 100 -13.89 -7.03 7.04
N VAL A 101 -12.57 -6.84 6.93
CA VAL A 101 -11.97 -5.80 6.10
C VAL A 101 -11.27 -6.49 4.94
N LEU A 102 -11.73 -6.24 3.73
CA LEU A 102 -11.06 -6.63 2.50
C LEU A 102 -10.36 -5.40 1.95
N HIS A 103 -9.08 -5.52 1.62
CA HIS A 103 -8.30 -4.45 1.01
C HIS A 103 -7.74 -4.91 -0.33
N ILE A 104 -8.15 -4.26 -1.40
CA ILE A 104 -7.65 -4.48 -2.75
C ILE A 104 -6.32 -3.75 -2.89
N GLU A 105 -5.24 -4.52 -3.03
CA GLU A 105 -3.93 -3.96 -3.28
C GLU A 105 -3.92 -3.16 -4.58
N SER A 106 -3.11 -2.12 -4.59
CA SER A 106 -2.48 -1.57 -5.78
C SER A 106 -1.00 -1.43 -5.47
N CYS A 107 -0.20 -0.96 -6.43
CA CYS A 107 1.20 -0.67 -6.16
C CYS A 107 1.32 0.50 -5.18
N ALA A 108 1.18 0.22 -3.89
CA ALA A 108 1.92 0.97 -2.91
C ALA A 108 3.39 0.71 -3.24
N LEU A 109 4.10 1.75 -3.68
CA LEU A 109 5.50 1.88 -3.33
C LEU A 109 5.54 1.75 -1.81
N LEU A 110 5.71 0.53 -1.31
CA LEU A 110 5.94 0.23 0.09
C LEU A 110 7.31 0.81 0.40
N VAL A 111 7.39 2.13 0.59
CA VAL A 111 8.50 2.75 1.31
C VAL A 111 8.31 2.40 2.79
N GLU A 112 8.23 1.11 3.10
CA GLU A 112 8.62 0.64 4.43
C GLU A 112 10.15 0.61 4.41
N LEU A 113 10.74 1.33 5.38
CA LEU A 113 12.17 1.43 5.72
C LEU A 113 12.97 2.61 5.17
N ILE A 114 12.61 3.86 5.51
CA ILE A 114 13.60 4.86 5.98
C ILE A 114 12.99 5.78 7.05
N PRO A 115 12.96 5.37 8.33
CA PRO A 115 13.33 6.32 9.39
C PRO A 115 14.34 5.77 10.43
N HIS A 116 15.03 4.66 10.15
CA HIS A 116 16.06 4.11 11.06
C HIS A 116 17.51 4.23 10.57
N TYR A 117 17.75 4.79 9.39
CA TYR A 117 19.12 4.94 8.85
C TYR A 117 19.91 6.12 9.44
N LEU A 118 19.32 6.91 10.35
CA LEU A 118 19.99 8.01 11.05
C LEU A 118 20.81 7.57 12.29
N GLY A 119 20.82 6.27 12.62
CA GLY A 119 21.58 5.74 13.78
C GLY A 119 22.90 5.02 13.45
N ILE A 120 23.16 4.67 12.18
CA ILE A 120 24.28 3.77 11.81
C ILE A 120 25.41 4.50 11.07
N GLN A 121 25.22 5.74 10.60
CA GLN A 121 26.33 6.51 10.02
C GLN A 121 27.37 6.97 11.06
N ASN A 122 27.04 7.01 12.35
CA ASN A 122 28.01 7.39 13.40
C ASN A 122 28.77 6.21 14.04
N LEU A 123 28.39 4.96 13.75
CA LEU A 123 29.10 3.77 14.26
C LEU A 123 30.06 3.16 13.22
N VAL A 124 29.81 3.37 11.93
CA VAL A 124 30.71 2.89 10.86
C VAL A 124 31.89 3.84 10.63
N LEU A 125 31.76 5.13 10.97
CA LEU A 125 32.88 6.09 10.90
C LEU A 125 33.84 6.05 12.10
N GLN A 126 33.58 5.24 13.13
CA GLN A 126 34.54 5.01 14.22
C GLN A 126 35.37 3.71 14.09
N HIS A 127 35.05 2.82 13.14
CA HIS A 127 35.80 1.57 12.93
C HIS A 127 36.62 1.51 11.63
N HIS A 128 36.63 2.57 10.82
CA HIS A 128 37.46 2.65 9.60
C HIS A 128 38.86 3.26 9.80
N SER A 129 39.38 3.33 11.03
CA SER A 129 40.76 3.75 11.32
C SER A 129 41.71 2.60 11.71
N GLN A 130 41.27 1.33 11.65
CA GLN A 130 42.06 0.18 12.13
C GLN A 130 42.19 -0.99 11.12
N LEU A 131 41.81 -0.80 9.85
CA LEU A 131 41.89 -1.84 8.80
C LEU A 131 42.67 -1.41 7.55
N ASN A 132 43.64 -0.50 7.72
CA ASN A 132 44.66 -0.17 6.71
C ASN A 132 46.04 -0.72 7.08
N LEU A 133 46.08 -1.94 7.61
CA LEU A 133 47.28 -2.78 7.69
C LEU A 133 46.81 -4.19 7.33
N ILE A 134 47.50 -4.87 6.40
CA ILE A 134 47.14 -6.17 5.80
C ILE A 134 46.28 -6.06 4.53
N LEU A 135 46.79 -5.38 3.49
CA LEU A 135 46.62 -5.78 2.08
C LEU A 135 47.55 -4.97 1.15
N VAL A 136 48.78 -4.71 1.62
CA VAL A 136 49.90 -4.30 0.77
C VAL A 136 50.95 -5.38 0.89
N THR A 137 50.79 -6.45 0.13
CA THR A 137 51.85 -7.37 -0.31
C THR A 137 51.23 -8.33 -1.31
N ASN A 138 51.86 -8.41 -2.47
CA ASN A 138 51.47 -9.22 -3.64
C ASN A 138 50.40 -8.59 -4.53
N LEU A 139 50.83 -7.62 -5.34
CA LEU A 139 50.79 -7.71 -6.81
C LEU A 139 51.60 -6.53 -7.38
N ASN A 140 52.82 -6.83 -7.85
CA ASN A 140 53.71 -5.90 -8.56
C ASN A 140 53.12 -5.56 -9.94
N ILE A 141 52.52 -4.38 -10.11
CA ILE A 141 52.49 -3.66 -11.40
C ILE A 141 52.61 -2.14 -11.13
N SER A 142 53.60 -1.52 -11.77
CA SER A 142 53.97 -0.10 -11.66
C SER A 142 52.89 0.83 -12.26
N PRO A 143 52.74 2.07 -11.75
CA PRO A 143 51.74 3.04 -12.20
C PRO A 143 52.30 3.92 -13.33
N ASP A 144 51.48 4.25 -14.34
CA ASP A 144 51.72 5.49 -15.08
C ASP A 144 50.43 6.08 -15.68
N LEU A 145 50.37 7.41 -15.59
CA LEU A 145 49.53 8.40 -16.26
C LEU A 145 48.01 8.50 -15.96
N SER A 146 47.77 9.39 -15.00
CA SER A 146 46.70 10.40 -14.97
C SER A 146 46.59 11.26 -16.24
N HIS A 147 45.40 11.85 -16.42
CA HIS A 147 44.99 12.97 -17.30
C HIS A 147 44.40 12.63 -18.68
N GLU A 148 43.12 12.97 -18.84
CA GLU A 148 42.53 13.84 -19.87
C GLU A 148 41.09 13.48 -20.30
N THR A 149 40.29 14.53 -20.13
CA THR A 149 38.96 14.89 -20.58
C THR A 149 38.56 14.53 -22.02
N ALA A 150 37.25 14.28 -22.14
CA ALA A 150 36.37 14.75 -23.21
C ALA A 150 36.34 14.02 -24.57
N GLU A 151 35.09 13.86 -25.02
CA GLU A 151 34.61 13.53 -26.37
C GLU A 151 34.92 12.14 -26.95
N LEU A 152 33.85 11.35 -27.11
CA LEU A 152 33.52 10.71 -28.39
C LEU A 152 32.06 10.23 -28.37
N SER A 153 31.20 11.11 -28.89
CA SER A 153 29.93 10.72 -29.45
C SER A 153 30.18 9.91 -30.73
N SER A 154 29.29 8.95 -30.99
CA SER A 154 29.28 8.03 -32.14
C SER A 154 30.31 6.89 -32.11
N PHE A 155 29.87 5.69 -31.69
CA PHE A 155 30.29 4.48 -32.39
C PHE A 155 29.24 3.36 -32.27
N SER A 156 29.08 2.67 -33.39
CA SER A 156 27.93 1.89 -33.83
C SER A 156 27.77 0.51 -33.16
N ARG A 157 26.51 0.02 -33.19
CA ARG A 157 26.08 -1.36 -32.92
C ARG A 157 26.94 -2.38 -33.65
N ARG A 158 28.00 -2.92 -33.01
CA ARG A 158 28.63 -4.22 -33.33
C ARG A 158 29.78 -4.51 -32.34
N LYS A 159 29.44 -4.99 -31.14
CA LYS A 159 30.34 -5.80 -30.28
C LYS A 159 29.62 -6.42 -29.06
N PHE A 160 28.39 -6.89 -29.28
CA PHE A 160 27.67 -7.76 -28.33
C PHE A 160 27.63 -9.21 -28.86
N VAL A 161 28.78 -9.70 -29.33
CA VAL A 161 29.04 -11.11 -29.63
C VAL A 161 30.52 -11.32 -29.36
N ASN A 162 30.88 -11.63 -28.10
CA ASN A 162 32.11 -12.33 -27.66
C ASN A 162 32.35 -12.20 -26.15
N LEU A 163 31.32 -12.48 -25.34
CA LEU A 163 31.49 -12.82 -23.91
C LEU A 163 30.66 -14.06 -23.54
N ALA A 164 30.44 -14.92 -24.53
CA ALA A 164 29.87 -16.26 -24.39
C ALA A 164 30.86 -17.28 -24.98
N ARG A 165 32.12 -17.26 -24.54
CA ARG A 165 33.11 -18.30 -24.88
C ARG A 165 34.33 -18.26 -23.95
N VAL A 166 34.10 -18.37 -22.64
CA VAL A 166 35.08 -18.96 -21.72
C VAL A 166 34.29 -19.77 -20.70
N LYS A 167 34.14 -21.06 -20.98
CA LYS A 167 33.77 -22.07 -19.99
C LYS A 167 34.84 -23.16 -20.07
N ALA A 168 35.25 -23.63 -18.89
CA ALA A 168 36.16 -24.76 -18.62
C ALA A 168 37.66 -24.43 -18.47
N SER A 169 38.06 -23.93 -17.29
CA SER A 169 39.29 -24.36 -16.60
C SER A 169 39.41 -23.75 -15.19
N SER A 170 38.46 -24.06 -14.30
CA SER A 170 38.69 -24.04 -12.85
C SER A 170 37.55 -24.82 -12.18
N GLY A 171 37.85 -26.03 -11.74
CA GLY A 171 36.90 -26.92 -11.07
C GLY A 171 36.52 -26.44 -9.67
N ILE A 172 35.77 -25.33 -9.59
CA ILE A 172 35.18 -24.83 -8.34
C ILE A 172 33.69 -25.18 -8.36
N ARG A 173 33.30 -26.14 -7.51
CA ARG A 173 31.88 -26.41 -7.21
C ARG A 173 31.34 -25.26 -6.37
N LEU A 174 30.31 -24.58 -6.85
CA LEU A 174 29.61 -23.48 -6.15
C LEU A 174 28.44 -23.98 -5.29
N ASP A 175 28.53 -25.21 -4.77
CA ASP A 175 27.42 -25.87 -4.07
C ASP A 175 27.59 -25.81 -2.54
N LYS A 176 28.45 -24.92 -2.01
CA LYS A 176 28.78 -24.89 -0.57
C LYS A 176 28.92 -23.52 0.10
N TYR A 177 28.37 -22.46 -0.50
CA TYR A 177 28.31 -21.13 0.11
C TYR A 177 26.94 -20.73 0.69
N PHE A 178 25.97 -21.64 0.72
CA PHE A 178 24.70 -21.45 1.44
C PHE A 178 24.66 -22.29 2.71
N SER A 179 25.50 -21.96 3.70
CA SER A 179 25.39 -22.48 5.07
C SER A 179 26.14 -21.55 6.03
N SER A 180 25.53 -20.42 6.36
CA SER A 180 25.84 -19.62 7.55
C SER A 180 24.52 -19.15 8.16
N PRO A 181 24.24 -19.37 9.47
CA PRO A 181 22.96 -19.03 10.08
C PRO A 181 22.77 -17.55 10.46
N GLU A 182 23.70 -16.65 10.13
CA GLU A 182 23.72 -15.29 10.68
C GLU A 182 23.55 -14.17 9.62
N CYS A 183 22.71 -14.40 8.61
CA CYS A 183 22.22 -13.34 7.74
C CYS A 183 20.70 -13.32 7.75
N ILE A 184 20.13 -12.58 8.70
CA ILE A 184 18.71 -12.22 8.72
C ILE A 184 18.45 -11.37 7.49
N ALA A 185 17.98 -12.01 6.42
CA ALA A 185 17.54 -11.38 5.19
C ALA A 185 16.24 -10.62 5.45
N ILE A 186 16.35 -9.36 5.87
CA ILE A 186 15.23 -8.41 5.78
C ILE A 186 15.04 -8.11 4.30
N SER A 187 13.89 -8.52 3.76
CA SER A 187 13.49 -8.39 2.36
C SER A 187 13.49 -6.92 1.89
N MET A 188 14.64 -6.43 1.38
CA MET A 188 14.81 -5.08 0.80
C MET A 188 14.76 -5.05 -0.73
N ARG A 189 14.43 -6.16 -1.40
CA ARG A 189 14.29 -6.21 -2.87
C ARG A 189 13.04 -5.55 -3.51
N PRO A 190 11.93 -5.20 -2.82
CA PRO A 190 10.70 -4.79 -3.53
C PRO A 190 10.74 -3.38 -4.16
N CYS A 191 11.42 -2.41 -3.55
CA CYS A 191 11.32 -1.01 -3.98
C CYS A 191 12.37 -0.57 -5.00
N LEU A 192 13.52 -1.23 -5.05
CA LEU A 192 14.60 -0.85 -5.98
C LEU A 192 14.21 -1.10 -7.45
N SER A 193 13.33 -2.07 -7.73
CA SER A 193 12.80 -2.31 -9.08
C SER A 193 11.89 -1.18 -9.58
N CYS A 194 11.06 -0.61 -8.70
CA CYS A 194 10.21 0.54 -9.03
C CYS A 194 11.04 1.84 -9.20
N LEU A 195 12.12 1.99 -8.43
CA LEU A 195 13.02 3.16 -8.49
C LEU A 195 13.98 3.14 -9.70
N LEU A 196 14.55 1.99 -10.06
CA LEU A 196 15.56 1.90 -11.14
C LEU A 196 14.97 1.95 -12.56
N GLN A 197 13.67 1.77 -12.75
CA GLN A 197 13.02 1.83 -14.06
C GLN A 197 12.62 3.25 -14.51
N GLY A 198 12.90 4.27 -13.70
CA GLY A 198 12.58 5.68 -13.96
C GLY A 198 13.26 6.31 -15.19
N HIS A 199 14.09 5.57 -15.93
CA HIS A 199 14.80 6.10 -17.08
C HIS A 199 14.32 5.67 -18.47
N ARG A 200 13.28 4.82 -18.63
CA ARG A 200 12.76 4.54 -19.99
C ARG A 200 11.35 3.93 -20.19
N ALA A 201 10.48 3.84 -19.19
CA ALA A 201 9.13 3.31 -19.41
C ALA A 201 8.06 4.09 -18.61
N SER A 202 7.19 4.83 -19.31
CA SER A 202 6.09 5.62 -18.71
C SER A 202 4.89 4.77 -18.25
N SER A 203 5.12 3.54 -17.76
CA SER A 203 4.04 2.67 -17.27
C SER A 203 4.42 1.71 -16.12
N SER A 204 5.57 1.90 -15.47
CA SER A 204 6.13 0.91 -14.52
C SER A 204 5.95 1.26 -13.03
N GLY A 205 5.10 2.21 -12.66
CA GLY A 205 4.68 2.46 -11.26
C GLY A 205 3.20 2.11 -11.10
N GLY A 206 2.88 1.02 -10.41
CA GLY A 206 1.66 0.24 -10.66
C GLY A 206 0.29 0.90 -10.46
N GLY A 207 -0.20 1.47 -11.56
CA GLY A 207 -1.61 1.56 -11.93
C GLY A 207 -1.99 0.44 -12.91
N TRP A 208 -2.23 0.78 -14.16
CA TRP A 208 -2.70 -0.12 -15.22
C TRP A 208 -1.62 -0.38 -16.28
N CYS A 209 -1.91 -1.28 -17.22
CA CYS A 209 -1.17 -1.37 -18.48
C CYS A 209 -2.14 -1.18 -19.65
N ASN A 210 -1.78 -0.33 -20.60
CA ASN A 210 -2.68 0.12 -21.68
C ASN A 210 -2.23 -0.32 -23.07
N THR A 211 -1.04 -0.94 -23.21
CA THR A 211 -0.55 -1.49 -24.47
C THR A 211 -0.07 -2.92 -24.27
N VAL A 212 -0.03 -3.71 -25.34
CA VAL A 212 0.54 -5.07 -25.31
C VAL A 212 1.97 -5.03 -24.74
N ALA A 213 2.79 -4.06 -25.16
CA ALA A 213 4.16 -3.91 -24.68
C ALA A 213 4.22 -3.62 -23.17
N SER A 214 3.42 -2.67 -22.67
CA SER A 214 3.41 -2.36 -21.24
C SER A 214 2.86 -3.52 -20.40
N CYS A 215 1.87 -4.26 -20.90
CA CYS A 215 1.36 -5.45 -20.21
C CYS A 215 2.34 -6.63 -20.23
N LEU A 216 3.13 -6.80 -21.31
CA LEU A 216 4.21 -7.79 -21.38
C LEU A 216 5.32 -7.50 -20.37
N ILE A 217 5.66 -6.22 -20.15
CA ILE A 217 6.61 -5.84 -19.08
C ILE A 217 5.97 -6.11 -17.72
N ARG A 218 4.70 -5.74 -17.55
CA ARG A 218 4.01 -5.91 -16.27
C ARG A 218 3.88 -7.37 -15.84
N LYS A 219 3.66 -8.31 -16.76
CA LYS A 219 3.51 -9.74 -16.45
C LYS A 219 4.77 -10.36 -15.83
N THR A 220 5.93 -9.73 -15.98
CA THR A 220 7.19 -10.16 -15.34
C THR A 220 7.43 -9.52 -13.96
N THR A 221 6.38 -9.03 -13.31
CA THR A 221 6.44 -8.35 -12.01
C THR A 221 5.34 -8.88 -11.07
N ALA A 222 5.41 -8.52 -9.78
CA ALA A 222 4.38 -8.88 -8.79
C ALA A 222 2.98 -8.39 -9.17
N LEU A 223 2.90 -7.35 -10.02
CA LEU A 223 1.66 -6.71 -10.47
C LEU A 223 1.03 -7.35 -11.70
N GLY A 224 1.64 -8.42 -12.22
CA GLY A 224 1.10 -9.20 -13.34
C GLY A 224 1.27 -10.70 -13.17
N SER A 225 1.84 -11.15 -12.05
CA SER A 225 2.13 -12.57 -11.82
C SER A 225 2.37 -12.87 -10.35
N SER A 226 1.75 -13.95 -9.86
CA SER A 226 1.95 -14.43 -8.49
C SER A 226 3.28 -15.16 -8.27
N ASN A 227 4.05 -15.40 -9.34
CA ASN A 227 5.41 -15.91 -9.23
C ASN A 227 6.37 -14.89 -8.62
N TYR A 228 6.06 -13.60 -8.77
CA TYR A 228 6.86 -12.49 -8.25
C TYR A 228 6.23 -11.80 -7.03
N MET A 229 5.04 -12.23 -6.59
CA MET A 229 4.40 -11.71 -5.38
C MET A 229 5.18 -12.09 -4.12
N GLU A 230 5.25 -11.17 -3.17
CA GLU A 230 5.76 -11.44 -1.83
C GLU A 230 4.98 -12.59 -1.21
N ARG A 231 5.72 -13.61 -0.75
CA ARG A 231 5.13 -14.79 -0.09
C ARG A 231 4.59 -14.45 1.28
N GLN A 232 5.14 -13.42 1.91
CA GLN A 232 4.77 -12.95 3.23
C GLN A 232 4.73 -11.43 3.25
N VAL A 233 3.69 -10.85 3.85
CA VAL A 233 3.56 -9.40 4.01
C VAL A 233 3.20 -9.04 5.44
N ARG A 234 3.57 -7.85 5.88
CA ARG A 234 3.10 -7.27 7.13
C ARG A 234 1.77 -6.57 6.91
N PHE A 235 0.83 -6.71 7.84
CA PHE A 235 -0.39 -5.92 7.87
C PHE A 235 -0.17 -4.66 8.72
N SER A 236 -0.46 -3.50 8.14
CA SER A 236 -0.30 -2.16 8.70
C SER A 236 -1.55 -1.32 8.43
N GLY A 237 -1.63 -0.13 9.05
CA GLY A 237 -2.77 0.77 8.91
C GLY A 237 -4.12 0.07 9.19
N ILE A 238 -5.07 0.19 8.28
CA ILE A 238 -6.42 -0.40 8.39
C ILE A 238 -6.43 -1.94 8.51
N LEU A 239 -5.37 -2.61 8.04
CA LEU A 239 -5.22 -4.06 8.14
C LEU A 239 -4.55 -4.51 9.45
N SER A 240 -3.94 -3.60 10.21
CA SER A 240 -3.25 -3.96 11.44
C SER A 240 -4.21 -4.49 12.51
N HIS A 241 -3.74 -5.48 13.27
CA HIS A 241 -4.36 -5.96 14.52
C HIS A 241 -3.81 -5.23 15.75
N ASP A 242 -2.80 -4.39 15.58
CA ASP A 242 -2.26 -3.55 16.64
C ASP A 242 -3.23 -2.38 16.91
N SER A 243 -3.81 -2.36 18.12
CA SER A 243 -4.76 -1.34 18.54
C SER A 243 -4.16 0.07 18.64
N SER A 244 -2.83 0.22 18.61
CA SER A 244 -2.20 1.54 18.52
C SER A 244 -2.18 2.10 17.10
N GLN A 245 -2.21 1.23 16.08
CA GLN A 245 -2.17 1.59 14.66
C GLN A 245 -3.54 1.51 14.01
N ASN A 246 -4.40 0.62 14.49
CA ASN A 246 -5.79 0.48 14.08
C ASN A 246 -6.62 0.45 15.35
N PRO A 247 -7.14 1.59 15.81
CA PRO A 247 -7.65 1.62 17.17
C PRO A 247 -8.89 0.76 17.38
N GLY A 248 -8.85 0.01 18.48
CA GLY A 248 -10.01 -0.62 19.09
C GLY A 248 -9.74 -1.06 20.53
N LYS A 249 -10.84 -1.25 21.27
CA LYS A 249 -10.97 -1.53 22.72
C LYS A 249 -9.70 -1.39 23.60
N PHE A 250 -9.76 -0.45 24.54
CA PHE A 250 -9.18 -0.65 25.87
C PHE A 250 -10.19 -0.25 26.96
N TYR A 251 -10.61 -1.21 27.77
CA TYR A 251 -11.20 -1.00 29.11
C TYR A 251 -10.18 -1.58 30.11
N PRO A 252 -9.92 -0.95 31.28
CA PRO A 252 -10.93 -0.30 32.10
C PRO A 252 -10.57 1.12 32.60
N ALA A 253 -11.59 1.93 32.84
CA ALA A 253 -11.56 2.94 33.89
C ALA A 253 -12.37 2.40 35.09
N THR A 254 -11.71 1.64 35.95
CA THR A 254 -12.06 1.41 37.37
C THR A 254 -10.72 1.06 38.04
N MET A 255 -10.28 1.63 39.15
CA MET A 255 -10.98 2.23 40.28
C MET A 255 -9.96 3.10 41.02
N HIS A 256 -10.25 4.38 41.27
CA HIS A 256 -9.90 5.04 42.52
C HIS A 256 -10.92 6.15 42.71
N GLY A 257 -11.60 6.10 43.85
CA GLY A 257 -12.62 7.07 44.19
C GLY A 257 -12.08 8.50 44.08
N LEU A 258 -13.02 9.38 43.74
CA LEU A 258 -12.92 10.84 43.74
C LEU A 258 -12.30 11.44 42.46
N PHE A 259 -13.23 11.86 41.60
CA PHE A 259 -13.10 12.85 40.52
C PHE A 259 -12.13 12.54 39.38
N PHE A 260 -12.68 12.10 38.24
CA PHE A 260 -12.10 12.40 36.94
C PHE A 260 -13.13 13.01 36.00
N SER A 261 -12.76 14.18 35.48
CA SER A 261 -13.42 14.92 34.42
C SER A 261 -13.57 14.06 33.16
N SER A 262 -14.75 14.18 32.54
CA SER A 262 -15.27 13.42 31.41
C SER A 262 -14.42 13.45 30.11
N ILE A 263 -14.67 12.42 29.28
CA ILE A 263 -14.35 12.21 27.85
C ILE A 263 -13.06 11.41 27.57
N SER A 264 -13.08 10.11 27.89
CA SER A 264 -12.30 9.08 27.17
C SER A 264 -13.20 8.38 26.15
N HIS A 265 -13.39 8.99 24.98
CA HIS A 265 -14.13 8.37 23.86
C HIS A 265 -13.15 7.49 23.05
N VAL A 266 -12.85 6.28 23.55
CA VAL A 266 -12.16 5.26 22.75
C VAL A 266 -13.15 4.78 21.67
N LEU A 267 -12.98 5.24 20.43
CA LEU A 267 -13.82 4.85 19.30
C LEU A 267 -13.20 3.67 18.54
N PHE A 268 -14.01 2.62 18.43
CA PHE A 268 -13.78 1.34 17.75
C PHE A 268 -13.75 1.46 16.23
N TYR A 269 -12.73 0.93 15.54
CA TYR A 269 -12.76 0.85 14.07
C TYR A 269 -12.69 -0.59 13.55
N PHE A 270 -11.50 -1.21 13.40
CA PHE A 270 -11.43 -2.49 12.67
C PHE A 270 -10.41 -3.52 13.18
N PHE A 271 -9.70 -3.27 14.27
CA PHE A 271 -8.51 -4.03 14.67
C PHE A 271 -8.74 -5.53 14.92
N ASP A 272 -9.91 -5.92 15.41
CA ASP A 272 -10.24 -7.31 15.77
C ASP A 272 -10.95 -8.07 14.63
N TRP A 273 -11.07 -7.44 13.45
CA TRP A 273 -11.79 -8.00 12.30
C TRP A 273 -10.91 -8.98 11.51
N ASN A 274 -11.55 -9.85 10.73
CA ASN A 274 -10.90 -10.62 9.67
C ASN A 274 -10.28 -9.66 8.64
N LYS A 275 -9.04 -9.94 8.23
CA LYS A 275 -8.25 -9.08 7.36
C LYS A 275 -7.89 -9.84 6.09
N VAL A 276 -8.25 -9.27 4.95
CA VAL A 276 -7.86 -9.81 3.64
C VAL A 276 -7.13 -8.72 2.87
N LYS A 277 -5.96 -9.05 2.31
CA LYS A 277 -5.29 -8.22 1.29
C LYS A 277 -5.32 -8.97 -0.04
N LEU A 278 -6.13 -8.52 -0.99
CA LEU A 278 -6.22 -9.12 -2.33
C LEU A 278 -5.03 -8.64 -3.17
N ARG A 279 -4.32 -9.56 -3.84
CA ARG A 279 -3.16 -9.21 -4.67
C ARG A 279 -3.58 -8.84 -6.09
N TYR A 280 -3.09 -7.70 -6.55
CA TYR A 280 -3.45 -7.15 -7.86
C TYR A 280 -2.53 -7.65 -8.96
N CYS A 281 -3.09 -8.36 -9.96
CA CYS A 281 -2.30 -8.96 -11.04
C CYS A 281 -2.94 -8.96 -12.43
N ASP A 282 -4.04 -8.23 -12.63
CA ASP A 282 -4.76 -8.17 -13.91
C ASP A 282 -4.44 -6.91 -14.73
N GLY A 283 -4.12 -5.79 -14.07
CA GLY A 283 -3.75 -4.56 -14.76
C GLY A 283 -4.93 -3.70 -15.25
N ALA A 284 -6.17 -3.99 -14.86
CA ALA A 284 -7.41 -3.26 -15.19
C ALA A 284 -8.34 -3.08 -13.97
N SER A 285 -7.81 -2.90 -12.76
CA SER A 285 -8.64 -2.74 -11.55
C SER A 285 -9.67 -3.86 -11.34
N PHE A 286 -9.27 -5.10 -11.60
CA PHE A 286 -10.15 -6.28 -11.56
C PHE A 286 -11.37 -6.19 -12.50
N ALA A 287 -11.31 -5.40 -13.56
CA ALA A 287 -12.44 -5.17 -14.46
C ALA A 287 -12.21 -5.72 -15.89
N GLY A 288 -10.99 -6.14 -16.23
CA GLY A 288 -10.71 -6.75 -17.54
C GLY A 288 -11.34 -8.13 -17.70
N ASN A 289 -11.86 -8.42 -18.90
CA ASN A 289 -12.42 -9.73 -19.25
C ASN A 289 -12.17 -10.11 -20.72
N SER A 290 -10.90 -10.15 -21.12
CA SER A 290 -10.47 -10.56 -22.47
C SER A 290 -9.14 -11.31 -22.43
N GLN A 291 -8.57 -11.60 -23.60
CA GLN A 291 -7.25 -12.21 -23.72
C GLN A 291 -6.59 -11.87 -25.05
N LYS A 292 -5.25 -11.97 -25.11
CA LYS A 292 -4.45 -11.89 -26.35
C LYS A 292 -3.62 -13.16 -26.49
N ASN A 293 -4.08 -14.03 -27.40
CA ASN A 293 -3.53 -15.38 -27.58
C ASN A 293 -2.07 -15.34 -28.05
N GLU A 294 -1.75 -14.49 -29.04
CA GLU A 294 -0.42 -14.38 -29.66
C GLU A 294 0.69 -14.08 -28.64
N THR A 295 0.38 -13.30 -27.61
CA THR A 295 1.34 -12.84 -26.60
C THR A 295 1.19 -13.52 -25.25
N GLN A 296 0.25 -14.48 -25.14
CA GLN A 296 -0.13 -15.14 -23.90
C GLN A 296 -0.37 -14.12 -22.77
N LEU A 297 -1.22 -13.12 -23.06
CA LEU A 297 -1.68 -12.15 -22.07
C LEU A 297 -3.13 -12.45 -21.70
N PHE A 298 -3.38 -12.60 -20.40
CA PHE A 298 -4.70 -12.93 -19.86
C PHE A 298 -5.27 -11.73 -19.09
N PHE A 299 -6.25 -11.04 -19.68
CA PHE A 299 -6.93 -9.92 -19.04
C PHE A 299 -8.17 -10.43 -18.30
N ARG A 300 -7.92 -11.07 -17.15
CA ARG A 300 -8.94 -11.83 -16.40
C ARG A 300 -9.34 -11.18 -15.07
N GLY A 301 -9.20 -9.87 -14.94
CA GLY A 301 -9.50 -9.13 -13.72
C GLY A 301 -10.87 -9.46 -13.12
N GLN A 302 -11.93 -9.41 -13.93
CA GLN A 302 -13.29 -9.72 -13.48
C GLN A 302 -13.40 -11.17 -12.96
N ARG A 303 -12.76 -12.11 -13.66
CA ARG A 303 -12.76 -13.54 -13.30
C ARG A 303 -11.97 -13.82 -12.04
N ILE A 304 -10.84 -13.12 -11.85
CA ILE A 304 -10.06 -13.20 -10.62
C ILE A 304 -10.90 -12.70 -9.45
N TRP A 305 -11.58 -11.56 -9.61
CA TRP A 305 -12.46 -11.01 -8.58
C TRP A 305 -13.52 -12.02 -8.15
N GLU A 306 -14.28 -12.57 -9.10
CA GLU A 306 -15.31 -13.59 -8.86
C GLU A 306 -14.74 -14.80 -8.08
N ALA A 307 -13.62 -15.36 -8.54
CA ALA A 307 -13.01 -16.53 -7.93
C ALA A 307 -12.49 -16.27 -6.50
N VAL A 308 -11.88 -15.11 -6.25
CA VAL A 308 -11.43 -14.74 -4.91
C VAL A 308 -12.63 -14.54 -3.98
N MET A 309 -13.71 -13.90 -4.44
CA MET A 309 -14.91 -13.72 -3.62
C MET A 309 -15.55 -15.07 -3.24
N ASP A 310 -15.67 -16.00 -4.18
CA ASP A 310 -16.18 -17.35 -3.91
C ASP A 310 -15.34 -18.08 -2.85
N GLU A 311 -14.02 -17.97 -2.92
CA GLU A 311 -13.13 -18.56 -1.92
C GLU A 311 -13.31 -17.91 -0.55
N LEU A 312 -13.36 -16.58 -0.48
CA LEU A 312 -13.57 -15.84 0.77
C LEU A 312 -14.92 -16.18 1.41
N LEU A 313 -15.97 -16.32 0.61
CA LEU A 313 -17.28 -16.80 1.06
C LEU A 313 -17.16 -18.18 1.70
N SER A 314 -16.43 -19.11 1.08
CA SER A 314 -16.24 -20.47 1.58
C SER A 314 -15.49 -20.57 2.91
N ILE A 315 -14.62 -19.60 3.23
CA ILE A 315 -13.84 -19.57 4.48
C ILE A 315 -14.48 -18.71 5.58
N GLY A 316 -15.70 -18.19 5.36
CA GLY A 316 -16.53 -17.58 6.40
C GLY A 316 -17.08 -16.20 6.10
N LEU A 317 -16.71 -15.55 4.98
CA LEU A 317 -17.30 -14.26 4.59
C LEU A 317 -18.82 -14.36 4.40
N SER A 318 -19.34 -15.55 4.05
CA SER A 318 -20.78 -15.83 3.95
C SER A 318 -21.55 -15.65 5.27
N ASN A 319 -20.85 -15.62 6.42
CA ASN A 319 -21.43 -15.44 7.74
C ASN A 319 -21.19 -14.03 8.31
N ALA A 320 -20.67 -13.11 7.49
CA ALA A 320 -20.24 -11.80 7.96
C ALA A 320 -21.41 -10.95 8.47
N LYS A 321 -21.17 -10.18 9.54
CA LYS A 321 -22.12 -9.20 10.09
C LYS A 321 -21.79 -7.77 9.68
N GLN A 322 -20.50 -7.45 9.61
CA GLN A 322 -20.03 -6.15 9.17
C GLN A 322 -18.87 -6.35 8.20
N VAL A 323 -18.93 -5.68 7.07
CA VAL A 323 -17.93 -5.78 6.01
C VAL A 323 -17.54 -4.39 5.52
N LEU A 324 -16.24 -4.15 5.38
CA LEU A 324 -15.67 -3.00 4.71
C LEU A 324 -14.85 -3.49 3.52
N LEU A 325 -15.31 -3.20 2.31
CA LEU A 325 -14.47 -3.32 1.12
C LEU A 325 -13.64 -2.05 1.02
N SER A 326 -12.33 -2.19 0.86
CA SER A 326 -11.41 -1.07 0.71
C SER A 326 -10.38 -1.36 -0.35
N GLY A 327 -9.68 -0.33 -0.80
CA GLY A 327 -8.54 -0.48 -1.69
C GLY A 327 -7.85 0.85 -1.94
N CYS A 328 -6.58 0.79 -2.33
CA CYS A 328 -5.84 1.98 -2.72
C CYS A 328 -5.70 2.11 -4.25
N SER A 329 -5.70 3.32 -4.83
CA SER A 329 -5.25 3.61 -6.21
C SER A 329 -6.06 2.79 -7.22
N ALA A 330 -5.42 1.98 -8.06
CA ALA A 330 -6.13 1.04 -8.93
C ALA A 330 -7.07 0.08 -8.16
N GLY A 331 -6.71 -0.33 -6.95
CA GLY A 331 -7.57 -1.10 -6.04
C GLY A 331 -8.67 -0.25 -5.39
N GLY A 332 -8.45 1.06 -5.22
CA GLY A 332 -9.48 2.02 -4.81
C GLY A 332 -10.50 2.25 -5.91
N LEU A 333 -10.06 2.35 -7.17
CA LEU A 333 -10.94 2.34 -8.34
C LEU A 333 -11.71 1.01 -8.44
N ALA A 334 -11.02 -0.12 -8.25
CA ALA A 334 -11.66 -1.44 -8.22
C ALA A 334 -12.74 -1.52 -7.12
N THR A 335 -12.47 -0.93 -5.95
CA THR A 335 -13.45 -0.84 -4.85
C THR A 335 -14.73 -0.12 -5.27
N LEU A 336 -14.61 0.96 -6.06
CA LEU A 336 -15.78 1.68 -6.58
C LEU A 336 -16.52 0.88 -7.64
N ILE A 337 -15.79 0.27 -8.59
CA ILE A 337 -16.37 -0.53 -9.68
C ILE A 337 -17.17 -1.71 -9.12
N HIS A 338 -16.61 -2.44 -8.16
CA HIS A 338 -17.18 -3.69 -7.64
C HIS A 338 -18.08 -3.52 -6.41
N CYS A 339 -18.31 -2.30 -5.94
CA CYS A 339 -18.93 -2.06 -4.63
C CYS A 339 -20.33 -2.68 -4.50
N ASP A 340 -21.20 -2.47 -5.49
CA ASP A 340 -22.57 -2.96 -5.45
C ASP A 340 -22.67 -4.47 -5.72
N ASP A 341 -21.85 -5.00 -6.62
CA ASP A 341 -21.77 -6.45 -6.86
C ASP A 341 -21.25 -7.18 -5.62
N PHE A 342 -20.27 -6.60 -4.93
CA PHE A 342 -19.79 -7.10 -3.63
C PHE A 342 -20.88 -7.09 -2.56
N ARG A 343 -21.67 -6.01 -2.47
CA ARG A 343 -22.83 -5.97 -1.55
C ARG A 343 -23.84 -7.06 -1.88
N GLY A 344 -24.03 -7.37 -3.17
CA GLY A 344 -25.03 -8.31 -3.67
C GLY A 344 -24.78 -9.77 -3.29
N ILE A 345 -23.52 -10.18 -3.10
CA ILE A 345 -23.14 -11.56 -2.75
C ILE A 345 -23.13 -11.84 -1.24
N LEU A 346 -23.25 -10.80 -0.40
CA LEU A 346 -23.18 -10.89 1.06
C LEU A 346 -24.57 -11.07 1.71
N PRO A 347 -24.63 -11.54 2.97
CA PRO A 347 -25.90 -11.69 3.69
C PRO A 347 -26.75 -10.42 3.64
N LYS A 348 -28.07 -10.58 3.54
CA LYS A 348 -29.00 -9.45 3.44
C LYS A 348 -28.94 -8.57 4.70
N ASP A 349 -28.73 -9.18 5.87
CA ASP A 349 -28.62 -8.52 7.17
C ASP A 349 -27.20 -8.00 7.49
N ALA A 350 -26.20 -8.27 6.64
CA ALA A 350 -24.86 -7.74 6.82
C ALA A 350 -24.81 -6.23 6.53
N THR A 351 -24.09 -5.49 7.38
CA THR A 351 -23.72 -4.09 7.09
C THR A 351 -22.51 -4.10 6.18
N VAL A 352 -22.65 -3.58 4.96
CA VAL A 352 -21.57 -3.52 3.97
C VAL A 352 -21.38 -2.08 3.53
N LYS A 353 -20.13 -1.63 3.53
CA LYS A 353 -19.74 -0.31 3.03
C LYS A 353 -18.43 -0.41 2.26
N CYS A 354 -18.15 0.57 1.40
CA CYS A 354 -16.95 0.61 0.57
C CYS A 354 -16.10 1.84 0.89
N LEU A 355 -14.78 1.72 0.85
CA LEU A 355 -13.82 2.80 1.03
C LEU A 355 -12.82 2.83 -0.12
N ALA A 356 -12.82 3.90 -0.90
CA ALA A 356 -11.82 4.11 -1.94
C ALA A 356 -10.75 5.09 -1.44
N ASP A 357 -9.51 4.62 -1.33
CA ASP A 357 -8.34 5.40 -0.97
C ASP A 357 -7.52 5.74 -2.22
N ALA A 358 -7.32 7.02 -2.51
CA ALA A 358 -6.66 7.50 -3.72
C ALA A 358 -7.22 6.89 -5.02
N GLY A 359 -8.49 6.44 -5.00
CA GLY A 359 -9.14 5.74 -6.10
C GLY A 359 -9.97 6.65 -7.01
N PHE A 360 -10.20 7.90 -6.59
CA PHE A 360 -10.90 8.91 -7.39
C PHE A 360 -9.91 9.66 -8.30
N PHE A 361 -9.74 9.15 -9.52
CA PHE A 361 -8.90 9.77 -10.56
C PHE A 361 -9.71 10.76 -11.38
N LEU A 362 -9.14 11.95 -11.62
CA LEU A 362 -9.78 12.98 -12.42
C LEU A 362 -9.50 12.82 -13.91
N ASP A 363 -10.53 13.03 -14.71
CA ASP A 363 -10.40 13.28 -16.13
C ASP A 363 -10.12 14.77 -16.40
N GLU A 364 -8.87 15.17 -16.14
CA GLU A 364 -8.41 16.55 -16.28
C GLU A 364 -7.43 16.68 -17.47
N LYS A 365 -7.33 17.89 -18.01
CA LYS A 365 -6.27 18.22 -18.97
C LYS A 365 -4.93 18.38 -18.26
N ASP A 366 -3.86 17.95 -18.92
CA ASP A 366 -2.52 18.24 -18.45
C ASP A 366 -2.15 19.73 -18.64
N VAL A 367 -0.98 20.14 -18.14
CA VAL A 367 -0.47 21.52 -18.26
C VAL A 367 -0.22 21.98 -19.70
N THR A 368 -0.31 21.08 -20.69
CA THR A 368 -0.24 21.41 -22.13
C THR A 368 -1.61 21.44 -22.80
N GLY A 369 -2.69 21.18 -22.04
CA GLY A 369 -4.08 21.18 -22.52
C GLY A 369 -4.59 19.85 -23.07
N ASN A 370 -3.81 18.76 -22.96
CA ASN A 370 -4.13 17.45 -23.53
C ASN A 370 -4.82 16.53 -22.50
N ARG A 371 -5.81 15.74 -22.94
CA ARG A 371 -6.48 14.72 -22.11
C ARG A 371 -5.78 13.36 -22.17
N ARG A 372 -4.54 13.31 -21.66
CA ARG A 372 -3.71 12.10 -21.74
C ARG A 372 -4.25 10.95 -20.91
N ILE A 373 -4.74 11.21 -19.69
CA ILE A 373 -5.31 10.16 -18.84
C ILE A 373 -6.56 9.53 -19.48
N ARG A 374 -7.39 10.32 -20.15
CA ARG A 374 -8.55 9.81 -20.90
C ARG A 374 -8.12 8.86 -22.02
N SER A 375 -7.09 9.25 -22.78
CA SER A 375 -6.54 8.40 -23.83
C SER A 375 -5.98 7.09 -23.24
N PHE A 376 -5.25 7.19 -22.12
CA PHE A 376 -4.71 6.04 -21.42
C PHE A 376 -5.81 5.10 -20.88
N TYR A 377 -6.90 5.62 -20.31
CA TYR A 377 -8.05 4.81 -19.88
C TYR A 377 -8.79 4.18 -21.05
N SER A 378 -8.96 4.89 -22.16
CA SER A 378 -9.51 4.32 -23.40
C SER A 378 -8.70 3.13 -23.87
N ASP A 379 -7.38 3.24 -23.90
CA ASP A 379 -6.48 2.14 -24.25
C ASP A 379 -6.63 0.95 -23.27
N VAL A 380 -6.72 1.17 -21.96
CA VAL A 380 -6.96 0.10 -20.96
C VAL A 380 -8.29 -0.59 -21.22
N VAL A 381 -9.36 0.19 -21.37
CA VAL A 381 -10.73 -0.34 -21.52
C VAL A 381 -10.87 -1.19 -22.77
N HIS A 382 -10.29 -0.72 -23.88
CA HIS A 382 -10.33 -1.42 -25.17
C HIS A 382 -9.41 -2.64 -25.21
N LEU A 383 -8.16 -2.51 -24.75
CA LEU A 383 -7.20 -3.61 -24.79
C LEU A 383 -7.66 -4.79 -23.94
N GLN A 384 -8.21 -4.50 -22.76
CA GLN A 384 -8.49 -5.49 -21.73
C GLN A 384 -9.97 -5.92 -21.66
N GLY A 385 -10.85 -5.32 -22.47
CA GLY A 385 -12.27 -5.68 -22.51
C GLY A 385 -12.98 -5.35 -21.21
N VAL A 386 -12.78 -4.13 -20.70
CA VAL A 386 -13.27 -3.70 -19.39
C VAL A 386 -14.76 -3.35 -19.38
N ALA A 387 -15.31 -2.96 -20.52
CA ALA A 387 -16.65 -2.41 -20.65
C ALA A 387 -17.75 -3.26 -19.98
N SER A 388 -17.63 -4.59 -20.02
CA SER A 388 -18.62 -5.51 -19.42
C SER A 388 -18.71 -5.43 -17.90
N SER A 389 -17.67 -4.89 -17.24
CA SER A 389 -17.54 -4.78 -15.80
C SER A 389 -17.83 -3.37 -15.27
N LEU A 390 -18.16 -2.43 -16.16
CA LEU A 390 -18.47 -1.04 -15.77
C LEU A 390 -19.96 -0.87 -15.45
N ASP A 391 -20.27 0.26 -14.82
CA ASP A 391 -21.64 0.65 -14.49
C ASP A 391 -22.54 0.63 -15.74
N LYS A 392 -23.58 -0.20 -15.70
CA LYS A 392 -24.45 -0.44 -16.86
C LYS A 392 -25.23 0.80 -17.25
N ASP A 393 -25.59 1.65 -16.28
CA ASP A 393 -26.29 2.92 -16.53
C ASP A 393 -25.35 3.94 -17.20
N CYS A 394 -24.07 3.94 -16.85
CA CYS A 394 -23.06 4.71 -17.57
C CYS A 394 -22.89 4.19 -19.00
N VAL A 395 -22.61 2.89 -19.17
CA VAL A 395 -22.36 2.28 -20.49
C VAL A 395 -23.57 2.48 -21.42
N GLY A 396 -24.78 2.20 -20.94
CA GLY A 396 -26.01 2.34 -21.72
C GLY A 396 -26.32 3.78 -22.16
N ARG A 397 -25.86 4.79 -21.42
CA ARG A 397 -25.96 6.21 -21.84
C ARG A 397 -24.97 6.55 -22.98
N MET A 398 -23.86 5.83 -23.08
CA MET A 398 -22.79 6.10 -24.05
C MET A 398 -22.98 5.34 -25.37
N GLU A 399 -23.64 4.18 -25.37
CA GLU A 399 -23.91 3.35 -26.56
C GLU A 399 -24.69 4.01 -27.72
N PRO A 400 -25.64 4.96 -27.54
CA PRO A 400 -26.49 5.44 -28.63
C PRO A 400 -25.82 6.25 -29.76
N SER A 401 -24.49 6.49 -29.71
CA SER A 401 -23.79 7.33 -30.69
C SER A 401 -22.76 6.53 -31.51
N GLN A 402 -22.46 6.97 -32.74
CA GLN A 402 -21.34 6.42 -33.54
C GLN A 402 -19.97 6.63 -32.87
N ALA A 403 -19.88 7.55 -31.91
CA ALA A 403 -18.73 7.77 -31.02
C ALA A 403 -18.82 6.92 -29.74
N GLY A 404 -19.87 6.12 -29.56
CA GLY A 404 -20.23 5.49 -28.30
C GLY A 404 -19.16 4.57 -27.75
N PHE A 405 -18.40 3.89 -28.61
CA PHE A 405 -17.30 3.03 -28.17
C PHE A 405 -16.18 3.82 -27.49
N LEU A 406 -15.81 5.02 -28.00
CA LEU A 406 -14.82 5.89 -27.35
C LEU A 406 -15.33 6.45 -26.03
N LEU A 407 -16.64 6.70 -25.92
CA LEU A 407 -17.27 7.25 -24.72
C LEU A 407 -17.46 6.20 -23.61
N ILE A 408 -17.53 4.90 -23.93
CA ILE A 408 -17.58 3.83 -22.91
C ILE A 408 -16.35 3.88 -22.00
N ALA A 409 -15.19 4.29 -22.53
CA ALA A 409 -13.98 4.44 -21.74
C ALA A 409 -14.11 5.49 -20.63
N ASP A 410 -14.98 6.50 -20.81
CA ASP A 410 -15.22 7.52 -19.81
C ASP A 410 -15.87 6.90 -18.55
N CYS A 411 -16.63 5.82 -18.69
CA CYS A 411 -17.21 5.06 -17.57
C CYS A 411 -16.18 4.37 -16.67
N PHE A 412 -14.89 4.38 -17.03
CA PHE A 412 -13.82 3.95 -16.14
C PHE A 412 -13.40 5.05 -15.16
N PHE A 413 -13.76 6.32 -15.40
CA PHE A 413 -13.57 7.39 -14.43
C PHE A 413 -14.69 7.38 -13.38
N PRO A 414 -14.36 7.34 -12.07
CA PRO A 414 -15.34 7.37 -10.98
C PRO A 414 -16.38 8.47 -11.08
N GLN A 415 -16.01 9.64 -11.58
CA GLN A 415 -16.89 10.80 -11.75
C GLN A 415 -18.15 10.50 -12.59
N GLU A 416 -18.11 9.49 -13.48
CA GLU A 416 -19.24 9.17 -14.36
C GLU A 416 -20.30 8.26 -13.70
N PHE A 417 -19.91 7.50 -12.68
CA PHE A 417 -20.75 6.45 -12.08
C PHE A 417 -20.85 6.47 -10.55
N ILE A 418 -20.03 7.25 -9.83
CA ILE A 418 -20.02 7.23 -8.35
C ILE A 418 -21.39 7.54 -7.72
N LYS A 419 -22.20 8.36 -8.39
CA LYS A 419 -23.56 8.70 -7.95
C LYS A 419 -24.57 7.55 -8.11
N ASN A 420 -24.25 6.57 -8.95
CA ASN A 420 -25.08 5.40 -9.21
C ASN A 420 -24.82 4.27 -8.21
N ILE A 421 -23.69 4.32 -7.48
CA ILE A 421 -23.35 3.33 -6.45
C ILE A 421 -24.36 3.45 -5.30
N LYS A 422 -25.08 2.36 -5.03
CA LYS A 422 -26.13 2.29 -4.01
C LYS A 422 -25.56 2.00 -2.62
N THR A 423 -24.51 1.21 -2.56
CA THR A 423 -23.82 0.86 -1.33
C THR A 423 -23.05 2.08 -0.78
N PRO A 424 -23.10 2.38 0.53
CA PRO A 424 -22.42 3.55 1.07
C PRO A 424 -20.91 3.56 0.79
N VAL A 425 -20.41 4.66 0.23
CA VAL A 425 -18.99 4.86 -0.14
C VAL A 425 -18.33 5.92 0.73
N PHE A 426 -17.08 5.69 1.15
CA PHE A 426 -16.19 6.69 1.72
C PHE A 426 -15.00 6.96 0.81
N LEU A 427 -14.74 8.23 0.50
CA LEU A 427 -13.57 8.63 -0.29
C LEU A 427 -12.46 9.15 0.64
N VAL A 428 -11.30 8.51 0.61
CA VAL A 428 -10.05 9.06 1.17
C VAL A 428 -9.20 9.48 -0.02
N ASN A 429 -9.08 10.77 -0.30
CA ASN A 429 -8.34 11.22 -1.48
C ASN A 429 -7.51 12.46 -1.16
N PRO A 430 -6.19 12.45 -1.36
CA PRO A 430 -5.40 13.68 -1.30
C PRO A 430 -5.81 14.62 -2.44
N ALA A 431 -6.03 15.89 -2.14
CA ALA A 431 -6.28 16.93 -3.14
C ALA A 431 -5.04 17.19 -4.02
N TYR A 432 -3.85 16.84 -3.51
CA TYR A 432 -2.55 16.95 -4.19
C TYR A 432 -1.92 15.57 -4.33
N ASP A 433 -2.71 14.59 -4.80
CA ASP A 433 -2.24 13.23 -5.03
C ASP A 433 -1.02 13.21 -5.96
N PHE A 434 0.13 12.75 -5.46
CA PHE A 434 1.37 12.85 -6.21
C PHE A 434 1.35 11.99 -7.48
N TRP A 435 0.61 10.89 -7.49
CA TRP A 435 0.50 10.02 -8.67
C TRP A 435 -0.27 10.74 -9.76
N GLN A 436 -1.41 11.36 -9.42
CA GLN A 436 -2.19 12.16 -10.37
C GLN A 436 -1.42 13.38 -10.86
N ILE A 437 -0.68 14.06 -9.98
CA ILE A 437 0.19 15.17 -10.40
C ILE A 437 1.25 14.68 -11.40
N GLN A 438 1.87 13.53 -11.15
CA GLN A 438 2.95 12.99 -11.99
C GLN A 438 2.50 12.35 -13.29
N HIS A 439 1.24 11.88 -13.40
CA HIS A 439 0.76 11.07 -14.53
C HIS A 439 -0.49 11.64 -15.23
N VAL A 440 -1.25 12.49 -14.55
CA VAL A 440 -2.45 13.15 -15.11
C VAL A 440 -2.15 14.61 -15.45
N LEU A 441 -1.78 15.42 -14.44
CA LEU A 441 -1.62 16.85 -14.63
C LEU A 441 -0.28 17.21 -15.31
N ILE A 442 0.80 16.54 -14.91
CA ILE A 442 2.16 16.82 -15.38
C ILE A 442 2.90 15.50 -15.68
N PRO A 443 2.44 14.72 -16.67
CA PRO A 443 3.21 13.60 -17.18
C PRO A 443 4.53 14.08 -17.80
N ALA A 444 5.51 13.18 -17.95
CA ALA A 444 6.85 13.53 -18.40
C ALA A 444 6.85 14.19 -19.79
N GLU A 445 5.94 13.75 -20.66
CA GLU A 445 5.69 14.25 -22.00
C GLU A 445 5.20 15.71 -22.01
N SER A 446 4.65 16.19 -20.88
CA SER A 446 4.10 17.55 -20.73
C SER A 446 5.08 18.50 -20.03
N ASP A 447 6.28 18.03 -19.68
CA ASP A 447 7.37 18.85 -19.13
C ASP A 447 8.73 18.60 -19.85
N PRO A 448 8.82 18.82 -21.18
CA PRO A 448 10.05 18.57 -21.93
C PRO A 448 11.22 19.45 -21.48
N SER A 449 10.93 20.63 -20.92
CA SER A 449 11.94 21.55 -20.39
C SER A 449 12.37 21.25 -18.95
N GLY A 450 11.76 20.27 -18.28
CA GLY A 450 12.08 19.91 -16.89
C GLY A 450 11.71 20.98 -15.85
N LYS A 451 10.80 21.91 -16.16
CA LYS A 451 10.36 22.98 -15.25
C LYS A 451 9.65 22.43 -14.02
N TRP A 452 8.96 21.31 -14.17
CA TRP A 452 8.20 20.64 -13.12
C TRP A 452 8.95 19.49 -12.46
N ALA A 453 10.13 19.11 -12.98
CA ALA A 453 10.88 17.94 -12.52
C ALA A 453 11.06 17.87 -10.99
N LYS A 454 11.36 18.99 -10.32
CA LYS A 454 11.47 19.03 -8.85
C LYS A 454 10.10 19.01 -8.15
N CYS A 455 9.14 19.80 -8.64
CA CYS A 455 7.79 19.90 -8.09
C CYS A 455 7.04 18.56 -8.14
N ARG A 456 7.20 17.79 -9.22
CA ARG A 456 6.66 16.43 -9.37
C ARG A 456 7.18 15.46 -8.31
N LEU A 457 8.39 15.67 -7.80
CA LEU A 457 9.02 14.80 -6.80
C LEU A 457 8.73 15.24 -5.36
N SER A 458 8.45 16.52 -5.13
CA SER A 458 8.11 17.06 -3.82
C SER A 458 7.37 18.38 -3.97
N ILE A 459 6.19 18.47 -3.36
CA ILE A 459 5.37 19.69 -3.38
C ILE A 459 6.11 20.89 -2.76
N GLN A 460 7.04 20.65 -1.84
CA GLN A 460 7.86 21.69 -1.19
C GLN A 460 8.86 22.33 -2.16
N LYS A 461 9.12 21.72 -3.32
CA LYS A 461 10.03 22.23 -4.34
C LYS A 461 9.30 22.92 -5.50
N CYS A 462 7.99 23.11 -5.40
CA CYS A 462 7.20 23.86 -6.36
C CYS A 462 7.40 25.37 -6.18
N SER A 463 7.43 26.12 -7.28
CA SER A 463 7.36 27.58 -7.23
C SER A 463 5.93 28.06 -6.90
N PRO A 464 5.73 29.30 -6.46
CA PRO A 464 4.38 29.84 -6.21
C PRO A 464 3.45 29.69 -7.43
N ALA A 465 3.95 29.95 -8.64
CA ALA A 465 3.17 29.78 -9.87
C ALA A 465 2.77 28.31 -10.13
N GLN A 466 3.64 27.36 -9.76
CA GLN A 466 3.32 25.94 -9.85
C GLN A 466 2.25 25.53 -8.82
N ILE A 467 2.34 26.05 -7.60
CA ILE A 467 1.33 25.84 -6.55
C ILE A 467 -0.05 26.35 -6.98
N GLU A 468 -0.13 27.51 -7.64
CA GLU A 468 -1.43 28.02 -8.17
C GLU A 468 -2.09 27.06 -9.16
N ILE A 469 -1.29 26.42 -10.03
CA ILE A 469 -1.80 25.39 -10.96
C ILE A 469 -2.27 24.15 -10.18
N LEU A 470 -1.53 23.74 -9.14
CA LEU A 470 -1.96 22.64 -8.26
C LEU A 470 -3.25 22.99 -7.49
N HIS A 471 -3.45 24.25 -7.09
CA HIS A 471 -4.71 24.73 -6.53
C HIS A 471 -5.86 24.62 -7.54
N GLY A 472 -5.60 24.93 -8.82
CA GLY A 472 -6.53 24.68 -9.92
C GLY A 472 -6.96 23.20 -10.00
N PHE A 473 -5.99 22.28 -9.93
CA PHE A 473 -6.27 20.84 -9.93
C PHE A 473 -7.12 20.39 -8.73
N ARG A 474 -6.78 20.84 -7.51
CA ARG A 474 -7.60 20.64 -6.32
C ARG A 474 -9.04 21.15 -6.52
N ASN A 475 -9.19 22.35 -7.07
CA ASN A 475 -10.51 22.95 -7.27
C ASN A 475 -11.34 22.15 -8.29
N SER A 476 -10.71 21.58 -9.32
CA SER A 476 -11.37 20.64 -10.23
C SER A 476 -11.86 19.38 -9.50
N MET A 477 -11.05 18.82 -8.58
CA MET A 477 -11.46 17.69 -7.75
C MET A 477 -12.71 18.01 -6.92
N LEU A 478 -12.69 19.14 -6.19
CA LEU A 478 -13.80 19.54 -5.34
C LEU A 478 -15.07 19.85 -6.13
N LYS A 479 -14.93 20.48 -7.30
CA LYS A 479 -16.05 20.71 -8.21
C LYS A 479 -16.68 19.39 -8.66
N THR A 480 -15.85 18.43 -9.07
CA THR A 480 -16.29 17.10 -9.51
C THR A 480 -16.98 16.33 -8.39
N LEU A 481 -16.51 16.47 -7.15
CA LEU A 481 -17.09 15.81 -5.97
C LEU A 481 -18.30 16.55 -5.35
N SER A 482 -18.70 17.71 -5.88
CA SER A 482 -19.74 18.56 -5.27
C SER A 482 -21.10 17.86 -5.13
N GLU A 483 -21.50 17.05 -6.10
CA GLU A 483 -22.73 16.24 -6.03
C GLU A 483 -22.59 15.12 -4.98
N PHE A 484 -21.49 14.37 -5.01
CA PHE A 484 -21.21 13.31 -4.02
C PHE A 484 -21.10 13.84 -2.58
N GLN A 485 -20.63 15.08 -2.40
CA GLN A 485 -20.59 15.74 -1.10
C GLN A 485 -21.99 15.87 -0.47
N GLN A 486 -23.05 15.97 -1.27
CA GLN A 486 -24.43 16.07 -0.79
C GLN A 486 -25.05 14.72 -0.40
N ASN A 487 -24.46 13.60 -0.83
CA ASN A 487 -24.90 12.26 -0.46
C ASN A 487 -24.72 12.06 1.07
N LYS A 488 -25.83 11.85 1.79
CA LYS A 488 -25.85 11.69 3.25
C LYS A 488 -25.25 10.37 3.73
N ASP A 489 -25.31 9.33 2.90
CA ASP A 489 -24.75 8.01 3.19
C ASP A 489 -23.27 7.92 2.80
N GLY A 490 -22.82 8.79 1.90
CA GLY A 490 -21.42 8.90 1.50
C GLY A 490 -20.56 9.64 2.54
N GLY A 491 -19.30 9.25 2.67
CA GLY A 491 -18.30 9.97 3.48
C GLY A 491 -17.12 10.45 2.64
N MET A 492 -16.43 11.50 3.10
CA MET A 492 -15.18 11.94 2.46
C MET A 492 -14.17 12.51 3.45
N PHE A 493 -12.90 12.24 3.17
CA PHE A 493 -11.73 12.83 3.80
C PHE A 493 -10.77 13.28 2.69
N ILE A 494 -10.86 14.55 2.32
CA ILE A 494 -10.07 15.18 1.27
C ILE A 494 -9.02 16.08 1.91
N ASN A 495 -7.81 15.56 2.11
CA ASN A 495 -6.71 16.30 2.74
C ASN A 495 -5.82 17.01 1.73
N SER A 496 -5.04 17.97 2.19
CA SER A 496 -4.13 18.75 1.34
C SER A 496 -2.70 18.24 1.33
N CYS A 497 -2.51 16.95 1.59
CA CYS A 497 -1.19 16.34 1.64
C CYS A 497 -0.74 15.90 0.24
N PHE A 498 0.57 15.91 0.01
CA PHE A 498 1.21 15.32 -1.15
C PHE A 498 1.49 13.84 -0.88
N SER A 499 0.44 13.02 -0.98
CA SER A 499 0.45 11.60 -0.60
C SER A 499 -0.29 10.74 -1.63
N HIS A 500 -0.24 9.42 -1.47
CA HIS A 500 -0.97 8.41 -2.23
C HIS A 500 -1.04 7.15 -1.36
N CYS A 501 -2.15 6.41 -1.34
CA CYS A 501 -2.36 5.22 -0.47
C CYS A 501 -2.20 5.47 1.04
N GLN A 502 -3.16 6.14 1.64
CA GLN A 502 -3.06 6.61 3.02
C GLN A 502 -3.61 5.64 4.09
N THR A 503 -4.37 4.62 3.68
CA THR A 503 -5.06 3.71 4.62
C THR A 503 -4.20 2.53 5.07
N LEU A 504 -3.17 2.17 4.31
CA LEU A 504 -2.25 1.08 4.66
C LEU A 504 -1.02 1.56 5.45
N MET A 505 -0.64 2.83 5.34
CA MET A 505 0.52 3.35 6.06
C MET A 505 0.12 3.77 7.48
N THR A 506 0.88 3.30 8.47
CA THR A 506 0.65 3.62 9.89
C THR A 506 0.76 5.12 10.15
N GLU A 507 1.71 5.77 9.49
CA GLU A 507 1.98 7.20 9.61
C GLU A 507 0.76 8.02 9.18
N THR A 508 0.03 7.62 8.13
CA THR A 508 -1.09 8.39 7.60
C THR A 508 -2.46 7.95 8.11
N TRP A 509 -2.62 6.66 8.44
CA TRP A 509 -3.91 6.12 8.88
C TRP A 509 -4.28 6.56 10.30
N HIS A 510 -3.43 6.20 11.28
CA HIS A 510 -3.62 6.55 12.69
C HIS A 510 -2.31 6.51 13.47
N SER A 511 -1.76 7.69 13.73
CA SER A 511 -0.59 7.92 14.56
C SER A 511 -0.61 9.34 15.14
N PRO A 512 0.29 9.68 16.07
CA PRO A 512 0.46 11.06 16.54
C PRO A 512 0.78 12.06 15.41
N TYR A 513 1.36 11.59 14.31
CA TYR A 513 1.80 12.39 13.18
C TYR A 513 0.89 12.25 11.94
N SER A 514 -0.23 11.55 12.06
CA SER A 514 -1.16 11.39 10.95
C SER A 514 -1.80 12.71 10.53
N PRO A 515 -2.11 12.86 9.23
CA PRO A 515 -2.85 14.01 8.74
C PRO A 515 -4.22 14.09 9.43
N ARG A 516 -4.55 15.30 9.86
CA ARG A 516 -5.78 15.62 10.57
C ARG A 516 -6.54 16.73 9.87
N ILE A 517 -7.85 16.56 9.76
CA ILE A 517 -8.79 17.63 9.41
C ILE A 517 -9.72 17.78 10.61
N ASN A 518 -9.87 19.00 11.13
CA ASN A 518 -10.66 19.26 12.33
C ASN A 518 -10.25 18.35 13.52
N ASN A 519 -8.93 18.19 13.70
CA ASN A 519 -8.27 17.36 14.71
C ASN A 519 -8.54 15.84 14.62
N LYS A 520 -9.14 15.34 13.53
CA LYS A 520 -9.42 13.91 13.34
C LYS A 520 -8.52 13.29 12.28
N THR A 521 -7.95 12.13 12.62
CA THR A 521 -7.24 11.25 11.67
C THR A 521 -8.18 10.67 10.62
N ILE A 522 -7.59 10.03 9.61
CA ILE A 522 -8.31 9.23 8.61
C ILE A 522 -9.08 8.11 9.31
N ALA A 523 -8.41 7.33 10.18
CA ALA A 523 -9.06 6.24 10.91
C ALA A 523 -10.27 6.69 11.72
N GLU A 524 -10.16 7.81 12.43
CA GLU A 524 -11.25 8.37 13.22
C GLU A 524 -12.44 8.80 12.35
N SER A 525 -12.15 9.41 11.20
CA SER A 525 -13.15 9.90 10.27
C SER A 525 -13.89 8.75 9.56
N VAL A 526 -13.14 7.76 9.05
CA VAL A 526 -13.70 6.55 8.42
C VAL A 526 -14.55 5.79 9.43
N GLY A 527 -14.03 5.68 10.64
CA GLY A 527 -14.70 5.04 11.74
C GLY A 527 -16.00 5.68 12.18
N ASP A 528 -16.02 7.00 12.33
CA ASP A 528 -17.25 7.73 12.64
C ASP A 528 -18.32 7.50 11.57
N TRP A 529 -17.92 7.51 10.31
CA TRP A 529 -18.83 7.26 9.19
C TRP A 529 -19.30 5.80 9.13
N TYR A 530 -18.39 4.83 9.25
CA TYR A 530 -18.71 3.42 9.08
C TYR A 530 -19.78 2.98 10.08
N PHE A 531 -19.59 3.36 11.35
CA PHE A 531 -20.52 3.02 12.44
C PHE A 531 -21.67 4.00 12.59
N ASN A 532 -21.92 4.87 11.60
CA ASN A 532 -23.00 5.87 11.60
C ASN A 532 -23.01 6.78 12.84
N ARG A 533 -21.84 7.08 13.40
CA ARG A 533 -21.69 7.97 14.56
C ARG A 533 -21.85 9.43 14.17
N LYS A 534 -21.35 9.82 13.00
CA LYS A 534 -21.42 11.18 12.45
C LYS A 534 -21.46 11.17 10.92
N LEU A 535 -22.06 12.21 10.35
CA LEU A 535 -21.82 12.56 8.94
C LEU A 535 -20.38 13.08 8.81
N VAL A 536 -19.63 12.58 7.83
CA VAL A 536 -18.21 12.90 7.67
C VAL A 536 -17.95 13.44 6.26
N LYS A 537 -17.80 14.76 6.15
CA LYS A 537 -17.43 15.48 4.93
C LYS A 537 -16.24 16.39 5.21
N GLN A 538 -15.08 15.78 5.48
CA GLN A 538 -13.87 16.51 5.82
C GLN A 538 -13.16 16.95 4.54
N ILE A 539 -13.04 18.25 4.33
CA ILE A 539 -12.29 18.85 3.22
C ILE A 539 -11.32 19.85 3.83
N ASP A 540 -10.05 19.69 3.51
CA ASP A 540 -8.96 20.50 4.04
C ASP A 540 -8.78 21.81 3.26
N CYS A 541 -8.11 22.79 3.86
CA CYS A 541 -7.77 24.06 3.21
C CYS A 541 -6.66 23.87 2.14
N PRO A 542 -6.46 24.78 1.18
CA PRO A 542 -5.38 24.64 0.19
C PRO A 542 -3.98 24.54 0.82
N TYR A 543 -3.08 23.74 0.23
CA TYR A 543 -1.67 23.62 0.67
C TYR A 543 -1.01 25.02 0.73
N PRO A 544 -0.11 25.31 1.68
CA PRO A 544 0.47 24.45 2.72
C PRO A 544 -0.22 24.55 4.09
N CYS A 545 -1.54 24.79 4.14
CA CYS A 545 -2.20 25.17 5.39
C CYS A 545 -2.18 24.08 6.49
N ASN A 546 -2.06 22.79 6.13
CA ASN A 546 -2.19 21.70 7.09
C ASN A 546 -0.81 21.20 7.54
N PRO A 547 -0.35 21.55 8.75
CA PRO A 547 0.97 21.17 9.24
C PRO A 547 1.08 19.68 9.62
N THR A 548 -0.05 18.97 9.72
CA THR A 548 -0.08 17.54 10.06
C THR A 548 0.13 16.63 8.84
N CYS A 549 0.23 17.22 7.65
CA CYS A 549 0.38 16.45 6.43
C CYS A 549 1.72 15.71 6.33
N TYR A 550 1.62 14.39 6.12
CA TYR A 550 2.73 13.57 5.66
C TYR A 550 2.90 13.76 4.15
N ASN A 551 3.86 14.61 3.75
CA ASN A 551 4.16 14.91 2.35
C ASN A 551 5.33 14.05 1.87
N MET A 552 5.14 13.32 0.78
CA MET A 552 6.20 12.52 0.15
C MET A 552 7.28 13.42 -0.47
N ASP A 553 8.55 13.00 -0.35
CA ASP A 553 9.68 13.66 -0.98
C ASP A 553 10.58 12.63 -1.68
N PHE A 554 10.55 12.63 -3.01
CA PHE A 554 11.32 11.72 -3.86
C PHE A 554 12.63 12.34 -4.37
N THR A 555 13.05 13.51 -3.86
CA THR A 555 14.23 14.23 -4.41
C THR A 555 15.57 13.58 -4.09
N TRP A 556 15.63 12.67 -3.12
CA TRP A 556 16.83 12.00 -2.62
C TRP A 556 17.28 10.77 -3.44
N HIS A 557 16.50 10.35 -4.42
CA HIS A 557 16.76 9.14 -5.23
C HIS A 557 17.48 9.42 -6.56
N ARG A 558 18.36 10.44 -6.59
CA ARG A 558 19.07 10.83 -7.80
C ARG A 558 20.47 10.25 -7.89
#